data_AF-A0A4U6M7F2-F1
#
_entry.id   AF-A0A4U6M7F2-F1
#
_cell.length_a   1.000
_cell.length_b   1.000
_cell.length_c   1.000
_cell.angle_alpha   90.00
_cell.angle_beta   90.00
_cell.angle_gamma   90.00
#
_symmetry.space_group_name_H-M   'P 1'
#
loop_
_entity.id
_entity.type
_entity.pdbx_description
1 polymer ?
#
loop_
_entity_poly.entity_id
_entity_poly.type
_entity_poly.pdbx_seq_one_letter_code
_entity_poly.pdbx_strand_id
1 'polypeptide(L)'
;LPGEVLMTAQHLDDQCETFLLALKRGSGPAGLSAMGESYPFAGTQLIRPLLAQTREALEAWARQHELCWIEDESNQDDTYDRNFLRLRVT
;
A
#
# COMPACT_ATOMS: atom_id res chain seq x y z
N LEU A 1 7.41 14.99 17.22
CA LEU A 1 8.61 15.63 17.82
C LEU A 1 9.45 16.22 16.68
N PRO A 2 10.28 17.25 16.93
CA PRO A 2 11.17 17.78 15.88
C PRO A 2 12.05 16.67 15.30
N GLY A 3 12.03 16.48 13.98
CA GLY A 3 12.85 15.48 13.28
C GLY A 3 12.22 14.10 13.09
N GLU A 4 10.97 13.88 13.50
CA GLU A 4 10.25 12.63 13.22
C GLU A 4 9.61 12.62 11.84
N VAL A 5 9.56 11.45 11.20
CA VAL A 5 8.86 11.21 9.93
C VAL A 5 7.81 10.10 10.11
N LEU A 6 6.72 10.17 9.35
CA LEU A 6 5.75 9.08 9.29
C LEU A 6 6.19 8.08 8.23
N MET A 7 6.30 6.81 8.59
CA MET A 7 6.59 5.73 7.66
C MET A 7 5.42 4.75 7.64
N THR A 8 5.06 4.30 6.44
CA THR A 8 3.97 3.35 6.24
C THR A 8 4.44 2.17 5.40
N ALA A 9 3.90 1.00 5.69
CA ALA A 9 4.29 -0.27 5.07
C ALA A 9 3.52 -0.56 3.76
N GLN A 10 3.08 0.47 3.01
CA GLN A 10 2.44 0.20 1.72
C GLN A 10 3.45 -0.40 0.73
N HIS A 11 2.97 -1.35 -0.04
CA HIS A 11 3.74 -2.16 -0.96
C HIS A 11 3.14 -2.14 -2.38
N LEU A 12 3.66 -2.99 -3.27
CA LEU A 12 3.31 -2.94 -4.69
C LEU A 12 1.82 -3.21 -4.95
N ASP A 13 1.19 -4.14 -4.24
CA ASP A 13 -0.24 -4.40 -4.40
C ASP A 13 -1.08 -3.16 -4.04
N ASP A 14 -0.71 -2.40 -3.00
CA ASP A 14 -1.39 -1.14 -2.68
C ASP A 14 -1.27 -0.11 -3.81
N GLN A 15 -0.16 -0.10 -4.56
CA GLN A 15 0.00 0.72 -5.76
C GLN A 15 -0.93 0.28 -6.87
N CYS A 16 -1.02 -1.03 -7.12
CA CYS A 16 -1.94 -1.60 -8.11
C CYS A 16 -3.39 -1.26 -7.77
N GLU A 17 -3.81 -1.43 -6.51
CA GLU A 17 -5.15 -1.06 -6.05
C GLU A 17 -5.42 0.43 -6.25
N THR A 18 -4.48 1.28 -5.85
CA THR A 18 -4.64 2.74 -5.99
C THR A 18 -4.73 3.16 -7.45
N PHE A 19 -3.92 2.55 -8.32
CA PHE A 19 -3.98 2.75 -9.77
C PHE A 19 -5.34 2.31 -10.34
N LEU A 20 -5.79 1.10 -10.01
CA LEU A 20 -7.05 0.54 -10.51
C LEU A 20 -8.27 1.35 -10.03
N LEU A 21 -8.24 1.85 -8.79
CA LEU A 21 -9.27 2.77 -8.28
C LEU A 21 -9.26 4.10 -9.03
N ALA A 22 -8.08 4.68 -9.29
CA ALA A 22 -7.97 5.91 -10.06
C ALA A 22 -8.45 5.71 -11.51
N LEU A 23 -8.15 4.57 -12.12
CA LEU A 23 -8.60 4.18 -13.45
C LEU A 23 -10.13 3.99 -13.49
N LYS A 24 -10.71 3.26 -12.54
CA LYS A 24 -12.18 3.09 -12.39
C LYS A 24 -12.90 4.43 -12.30
N ARG A 25 -12.27 5.44 -11.68
CA ARG A 25 -12.80 6.81 -11.54
C ARG A 25 -12.58 7.70 -12.77
N GLY A 26 -11.93 7.20 -13.83
CA GLY A 26 -11.66 7.98 -15.05
C GLY A 26 -10.58 9.06 -14.87
N SER A 27 -9.61 8.82 -13.98
CA SER A 27 -8.54 9.78 -13.71
C SER A 27 -7.59 9.93 -14.89
N GLY A 28 -7.09 11.15 -15.13
CA GLY A 28 -6.05 11.42 -16.13
C GLY A 28 -4.65 10.95 -15.67
N PRO A 29 -3.60 11.14 -16.50
CA PRO A 29 -2.25 10.65 -16.23
C PRO A 29 -1.68 11.04 -14.85
N ALA A 30 -1.99 12.24 -14.37
CA ALA A 30 -1.60 12.68 -13.03
C ALA A 30 -2.26 11.84 -11.91
N GLY A 31 -3.55 11.52 -12.04
CA GLY A 31 -4.25 10.66 -11.07
C GLY A 31 -3.89 9.18 -11.19
N LEU A 32 -3.40 8.75 -12.36
CA LEU A 32 -2.88 7.40 -12.58
C LEU A 32 -1.44 7.20 -12.08
N SER A 33 -0.78 8.24 -11.55
CA SER A 33 0.56 8.12 -10.96
C SER A 33 0.61 7.33 -9.64
N ALA A 34 -0.54 6.91 -9.11
CA ALA A 34 -0.70 6.21 -7.85
C ALA A 34 -0.04 6.97 -6.67
N MET A 35 0.71 6.29 -5.80
CA MET A 35 1.39 6.90 -4.66
C MET A 35 2.85 7.23 -4.97
N GLY A 36 3.32 8.37 -4.47
CA GLY A 36 4.75 8.69 -4.41
C GLY A 36 5.45 8.05 -3.21
N GLU A 37 6.74 7.78 -3.35
CA GLU A 37 7.59 7.19 -2.30
C GLU A 37 7.72 8.10 -1.08
N SER A 38 7.82 9.41 -1.29
CA SER A 38 7.88 10.42 -0.22
C SER A 38 7.11 11.67 -0.61
N TYR A 39 6.40 12.28 0.36
CA TYR A 39 5.81 13.60 0.19
C TYR A 39 5.57 14.36 1.52
N PRO A 40 5.44 15.70 1.48
CA PRO A 40 5.15 16.50 2.66
C PRO A 40 3.78 16.19 3.29
N PHE A 41 3.74 15.84 4.57
CA PHE A 41 2.52 15.46 5.28
C PHE A 41 2.50 16.01 6.71
N ALA A 42 1.44 16.73 7.08
CA ALA A 42 1.19 17.24 8.43
C ALA A 42 2.38 17.96 9.11
N GLY A 43 3.13 18.76 8.34
CA GLY A 43 4.32 19.48 8.84
C GLY A 43 5.59 18.62 8.95
N THR A 44 5.54 17.37 8.46
CA THR A 44 6.69 16.47 8.31
C THR A 44 6.68 15.78 6.92
N GLN A 45 7.33 14.63 6.77
CA GLN A 45 7.35 13.76 5.60
C GLN A 45 6.57 12.47 5.89
N LEU A 46 5.85 11.98 4.87
CA LEU A 46 5.35 10.61 4.81
C LEU A 46 6.19 9.82 3.81
N ILE A 47 6.76 8.69 4.25
CA ILE A 47 7.67 7.85 3.46
C ILE A 47 7.13 6.42 3.37
N ARG A 48 7.22 5.83 2.17
CA ARG A 48 6.75 4.47 1.84
C ARG A 48 7.90 3.61 1.34
N PRO A 49 8.78 3.09 2.23
CA PRO A 49 9.99 2.39 1.81
C PRO A 49 9.71 1.06 1.08
N LEU A 50 8.53 0.45 1.31
CA LEU A 50 8.19 -0.87 0.76
C LEU A 50 7.42 -0.78 -0.55
N LEU A 51 7.22 0.42 -1.12
CA LEU A 51 6.27 0.67 -2.20
C LEU A 51 6.55 -0.13 -3.49
N ALA A 52 7.81 -0.51 -3.71
CA ALA A 52 8.24 -1.32 -4.84
C ALA A 52 8.37 -2.82 -4.55
N GLN A 53 8.11 -3.24 -3.30
CA GLN A 53 8.22 -4.64 -2.88
C GLN A 53 6.90 -5.36 -3.12
N THR A 54 6.96 -6.61 -3.61
CA THR A 54 5.75 -7.44 -3.72
C THR A 54 5.37 -8.02 -2.36
N ARG A 55 4.11 -8.38 -2.18
CA ARG A 55 3.65 -9.06 -0.97
C ARG A 55 4.41 -10.36 -0.72
N GLU A 56 4.65 -11.16 -1.76
CA GLU A 56 5.36 -12.44 -1.64
C GLU A 56 6.79 -12.24 -1.15
N ALA A 57 7.49 -11.19 -1.64
CA ALA A 57 8.83 -10.87 -1.20
C ALA A 57 8.86 -10.49 0.29
N LEU A 58 7.87 -9.71 0.74
CA LEU A 58 7.74 -9.33 2.16
C LEU A 58 7.41 -10.53 3.04
N GLU A 59 6.49 -11.40 2.62
CA GLU A 59 6.16 -12.63 3.34
C GLU A 59 7.36 -13.58 3.42
N ALA A 60 8.11 -13.75 2.32
CA ALA A 60 9.32 -14.56 2.31
C ALA A 60 10.37 -14.01 3.28
N TRP A 61 10.58 -12.69 3.29
CA TRP A 61 11.49 -12.03 4.20
C TRP A 61 11.05 -12.19 5.66
N ALA A 62 9.75 -12.02 5.95
CA ALA A 62 9.20 -12.18 7.30
C ALA A 62 9.35 -13.62 7.81
N ARG A 63 9.07 -14.63 6.96
CA ARG A 63 9.27 -16.05 7.29
C ARG A 63 10.74 -16.38 7.52
N GLN A 64 11.63 -15.86 6.69
CA GLN A 64 13.09 -16.06 6.84
C GLN A 64 13.61 -15.54 8.18
N HIS A 65 13.01 -14.47 8.71
CA HIS A 65 13.37 -13.86 9.99
C HIS A 65 12.48 -14.33 11.15
N GLU A 66 11.67 -15.36 10.94
CA GLU A 66 10.80 -15.96 11.96
C GLU A 66 9.88 -14.93 12.64
N LEU A 67 9.41 -13.94 11.86
CA LEU A 67 8.48 -12.95 12.37
C LEU A 67 7.07 -13.55 12.49
N CYS A 68 6.41 -13.24 13.59
CA CYS A 68 4.99 -13.53 13.80
C CYS A 68 4.18 -12.24 13.58
N TRP A 69 3.14 -12.31 12.77
CA TRP A 69 2.20 -11.20 12.56
C TRP A 69 0.76 -11.68 12.71
N ILE A 70 -0.15 -10.72 12.83
CA ILE A 70 -1.59 -10.95 12.93
C ILE A 70 -2.21 -10.69 11.56
N GLU A 71 -3.13 -11.55 11.13
CA GLU A 71 -3.96 -11.27 9.96
C GLU A 71 -5.23 -10.53 10.39
N ASP A 72 -5.49 -9.40 9.76
CA ASP A 72 -6.71 -8.62 9.98
C ASP A 72 -7.88 -9.27 9.21
N GLU A 73 -8.91 -9.70 9.95
CA GLU A 73 -10.11 -10.36 9.40
C GLU A 73 -10.86 -9.48 8.39
N SER A 74 -10.77 -8.14 8.53
CA SER A 74 -11.41 -7.20 7.60
C SER A 74 -10.83 -7.24 6.19
N ASN A 75 -9.64 -7.82 5.99
CA ASN A 75 -9.07 -8.02 4.65
C ASN A 75 -9.89 -8.97 3.78
N GLN A 76 -10.78 -9.77 4.37
CA GLN A 76 -11.65 -10.72 3.67
C GLN A 76 -13.03 -10.13 3.33
N ASP A 77 -13.31 -8.88 3.73
CA ASP A 77 -14.57 -8.20 3.44
C ASP A 77 -14.53 -7.52 2.08
N ASP A 78 -15.23 -8.07 1.09
CA ASP A 78 -15.27 -7.55 -0.29
C ASP A 78 -16.21 -6.36 -0.49
N THR A 79 -16.90 -5.90 0.57
CA THR A 79 -17.78 -4.72 0.52
C THR A 79 -17.02 -3.44 0.18
N TYR A 80 -15.72 -3.39 0.53
CA TYR A 80 -14.86 -2.25 0.20
C TYR A 80 -14.22 -2.43 -1.17
N ASP A 81 -14.37 -1.42 -2.04
CA ASP A 81 -13.79 -1.37 -3.38
C ASP A 81 -12.31 -1.79 -3.44
N ARG A 82 -11.53 -1.46 -2.41
CA ARG A 82 -10.11 -1.84 -2.29
C ARG A 82 -9.93 -3.34 -2.02
N ASN A 83 -10.70 -3.91 -1.09
CA ASN A 83 -10.65 -5.34 -0.78
C ASN A 83 -11.17 -6.19 -1.94
N PHE A 84 -12.20 -5.73 -2.66
CA PHE A 84 -12.64 -6.38 -3.89
C PHE A 84 -11.48 -6.50 -4.91
N LEU A 85 -10.71 -5.42 -5.12
CA LEU A 85 -9.55 -5.47 -6.00
C LEU A 85 -8.51 -6.49 -5.50
N ARG A 86 -8.20 -6.48 -4.19
CA ARG A 86 -7.30 -7.45 -3.55
C ARG A 86 -7.70 -8.91 -3.71
N LEU A 87 -9.00 -9.20 -3.61
CA LEU A 87 -9.48 -10.57 -3.53
C LEU A 87 -9.84 -11.17 -4.90
N ARG A 88 -10.10 -10.31 -5.90
CA ARG A 88 -10.72 -10.74 -7.17
C ARG A 88 -9.97 -10.32 -8.41
N VAL A 89 -8.97 -9.44 -8.30
CA VAL A 89 -8.30 -8.85 -9.47
C VAL A 89 -6.79 -8.97 -9.40
N THR A 90 -6.19 -8.61 -8.25
CA THR A 90 -4.76 -8.74 -7.99
C THR A 90 -4.47 -10.08 -7.33
#